data_AF-A0A1M3HE09-F1
#
_entry.id   AF-A0A1M3HE09-F1
#
_cell.length_a   1.000
_cell.length_b   1.000
_cell.length_c   1.000
_cell.angle_alpha   90.00
_cell.angle_beta   90.00
_cell.angle_gamma   90.00
#
_symmetry.space_group_name_H-M   'P 1'
#
loop_
_entity.id
_entity.type
_entity.pdbx_description
1 polymer ?
#
loop_
_entity_poly.entity_id
_entity_poly.type
_entity_poly.pdbx_seq_one_letter_code
_entity_poly.pdbx_strand_id
1 'polypeptide(L)'
;MLPDGQMYRVMKLLNVPIDEFEYAKLGLTSDTISFRDLKEKLNIDYAKEALIQCNDIAERTGLSQLSLDDINAEINAVRNAKSSH
;
A
#
# COMPACT_ATOMS: atom_id res chain seq x y z
N MET A 1 19.83 10.80 35.65
CA MET A 1 20.39 9.60 35.01
C MET A 1 20.21 8.46 36.01
N LEU A 2 19.38 7.46 35.68
CA LEU A 2 19.27 6.21 36.45
C LEU A 2 20.21 5.15 35.83
N PRO A 3 20.50 4.02 36.51
CA PRO A 3 21.72 3.23 36.31
C PRO A 3 21.89 2.45 34.99
N ASP A 4 20.99 2.58 34.00
CA ASP A 4 20.89 1.62 32.89
C ASP A 4 20.75 2.24 31.48
N GLY A 5 21.03 3.53 31.31
CA GLY A 5 21.15 4.14 29.96
C GLY A 5 19.88 4.10 29.11
N GLN A 6 18.72 3.77 29.68
CA GLN A 6 17.43 3.80 29.00
C GLN A 6 16.97 5.26 28.87
N MET A 7 16.94 5.78 27.65
CA MET A 7 16.24 7.02 27.32
C MET A 7 14.74 6.85 27.58
N TYR A 8 14.15 7.68 28.45
CA TYR A 8 12.70 7.73 28.62
C TYR A 8 12.00 8.02 27.28
N ARG A 9 11.29 7.03 26.71
CA ARG A 9 10.33 7.30 25.64
C ARG A 9 9.07 7.85 26.28
N VAL A 10 8.83 9.15 26.12
CA VAL A 10 7.60 9.79 26.57
C VAL A 10 6.45 9.31 25.67
N MET A 11 5.53 8.53 26.23
CA MET A 11 4.30 8.19 25.54
C MET A 11 3.38 9.41 25.46
N LYS A 12 2.74 9.58 24.31
CA LYS A 12 1.71 10.60 24.07
C LYS A 12 0.45 9.90 23.59
N LEU A 13 -0.70 10.37 24.06
CA LEU A 13 -2.01 9.94 23.60
C LEU A 13 -2.58 11.02 22.68
N LEU A 14 -3.13 10.60 21.56
CA LEU A 14 -3.85 11.44 20.62
C LEU A 14 -5.23 10.81 20.42
N ASN A 15 -6.28 11.58 20.71
CA ASN A 15 -7.66 11.17 20.45
C ASN A 15 -8.08 11.76 19.10
N VAL A 16 -8.53 10.89 18.20
CA VAL A 16 -9.02 11.27 16.87
C VAL A 16 -10.47 10.82 16.79
N PRO A 17 -11.46 11.73 16.71
CA PRO A 17 -12.83 11.36 16.43
C PRO A 17 -12.91 10.75 15.03
N ILE A 18 -13.57 9.61 14.91
CA ILE A 18 -13.80 8.89 13.65
C ILE A 18 -15.29 8.56 13.62
N ASP A 19 -15.93 8.71 12.46
CA ASP A 19 -17.32 8.28 12.32
C ASP A 19 -17.45 6.75 12.33
N GLU A 20 -18.66 6.25 12.56
CA GLU A 20 -18.91 4.82 12.69
C GLU A 20 -18.54 4.01 11.43
N PHE A 21 -18.72 4.61 10.25
CA PHE A 21 -18.44 3.96 8.98
C PHE A 21 -16.92 3.81 8.75
N GLU A 22 -16.15 4.87 8.96
CA GLU A 22 -14.69 4.82 8.87
C GLU A 22 -14.08 3.91 9.94
N TYR A 23 -14.62 3.95 11.16
CA TYR A 23 -14.19 3.08 12.26
C TYR A 23 -14.41 1.59 11.91
N ALA A 24 -15.58 1.26 11.35
CA ALA A 24 -15.88 -0.08 10.86
C ALA A 24 -15.00 -0.50 9.67
N LYS A 25 -14.73 0.41 8.72
CA LYS A 25 -13.85 0.16 7.55
C LYS A 25 -12.44 -0.24 7.98
N LEU A 26 -11.90 0.40 9.02
CA LEU A 26 -10.58 0.08 9.59
C LEU A 26 -10.54 -1.26 10.35
N GLY A 27 -11.71 -1.88 10.58
CA GLY A 27 -11.85 -3.13 11.33
C GLY A 27 -11.27 -3.03 12.74
N LEU A 28 -11.49 -1.89 13.40
CA LEU A 28 -11.08 -1.67 14.79
C LEU A 28 -12.11 -2.30 15.72
N THR A 29 -11.65 -3.05 16.72
CA THR A 29 -12.51 -3.79 17.66
C THR A 29 -12.38 -3.30 19.10
N SER A 30 -11.56 -2.28 19.34
CA SER A 30 -11.22 -1.74 20.66
C SER A 30 -11.00 -0.25 20.57
N ASP A 31 -11.50 0.49 21.56
CA ASP A 31 -11.37 1.95 21.68
C ASP A 31 -9.91 2.39 21.88
N THR A 32 -9.01 1.46 22.20
CA THR A 32 -7.57 1.68 22.28
C THR A 32 -6.82 0.68 21.41
N ILE A 33 -5.89 1.20 20.62
CA ILE A 33 -4.98 0.45 19.76
C ILE A 33 -3.58 1.06 19.86
N SER A 34 -2.53 0.27 19.67
CA SER A 34 -1.18 0.83 19.61
C SER A 34 -1.02 1.66 18.34
N PHE A 35 -0.22 2.73 18.40
CA PHE A 35 0.08 3.54 17.22
C PHE A 35 0.70 2.72 16.08
N ARG A 36 1.45 1.67 16.43
CA ARG A 36 2.04 0.74 15.46
C ARG A 36 0.95 -0.02 14.71
N ASP A 37 0.01 -0.63 15.42
CA ASP A 37 -1.03 -1.45 14.79
C ASP A 37 -1.99 -0.58 13.97
N LEU A 38 -2.29 0.63 14.44
CA LEU A 38 -3.04 1.62 13.66
C LEU A 38 -2.32 1.95 12.35
N LYS A 39 -1.01 2.21 12.41
CA LYS A 39 -0.20 2.49 11.22
C LYS A 39 -0.16 1.31 10.26
N GLU A 40 -0.03 0.08 10.76
CA GLU A 40 -0.04 -1.13 9.94
C GLU A 40 -1.39 -1.29 9.22
N LYS A 41 -2.52 -1.08 9.92
CA LYS A 41 -3.86 -1.11 9.31
C LYS A 41 -4.03 -0.07 8.20
N LEU A 42 -3.65 1.19 8.46
CA LEU A 42 -3.73 2.27 7.47
C LEU A 42 -2.88 1.96 6.23
N ASN A 43 -1.67 1.44 6.42
CA ASN A 43 -0.79 1.06 5.30
C ASN A 43 -1.41 -0.05 4.44
N ILE A 44 -2.04 -1.04 5.05
CA ILE A 44 -2.73 -2.11 4.34
C ILE A 44 -3.87 -1.54 3.49
N ASP A 45 -4.66 -0.62 4.03
CA ASP A 45 -5.78 -0.02 3.30
C ASP A 45 -5.30 0.86 2.15
N TYR A 46 -4.26 1.68 2.34
CA TYR A 46 -3.65 2.42 1.23
C TYR A 46 -3.08 1.50 0.14
N ALA A 47 -2.49 0.36 0.53
CA ALA A 47 -1.99 -0.61 -0.44
C ALA A 47 -3.14 -1.24 -1.25
N LYS A 48 -4.26 -1.58 -0.60
CA LYS A 48 -5.46 -2.07 -1.30
C LYS A 48 -6.01 -1.03 -2.28
N GLU A 49 -6.13 0.22 -1.85
CA GLU A 49 -6.61 1.31 -2.71
C GLU A 49 -5.70 1.52 -3.92
N ALA A 50 -4.38 1.48 -3.71
CA ALA A 50 -3.41 1.57 -4.81
C ALA A 50 -3.53 0.38 -5.78
N LEU A 51 -3.72 -0.85 -5.27
CA LEU A 51 -3.90 -2.04 -6.11
C LEU A 51 -5.18 -1.95 -6.96
N ILE A 52 -6.28 -1.47 -6.38
CA ILE A 52 -7.54 -1.25 -7.11
C ILE A 52 -7.32 -0.22 -8.22
N GLN A 53 -6.67 0.90 -7.93
CA GLN A 53 -6.37 1.92 -8.93
C GLN A 53 -5.48 1.38 -10.06
N CYS A 54 -4.47 0.59 -9.74
CA CYS A 54 -3.62 -0.06 -10.75
C CYS A 54 -4.45 -0.98 -11.66
N ASN A 55 -5.38 -1.75 -11.08
CA ASN A 55 -6.26 -2.62 -11.86
C ASN A 55 -7.18 -1.80 -12.78
N ASP A 56 -7.80 -0.74 -12.27
CA ASP A 56 -8.66 0.15 -13.06
C ASP A 56 -7.90 0.79 -14.24
N ILE A 57 -6.65 1.21 -14.00
CA ILE A 57 -5.78 1.74 -15.05
C ILE A 57 -5.48 0.65 -16.09
N ALA A 58 -5.12 -0.57 -15.65
CA ALA A 58 -4.81 -1.67 -16.54
C ALA A 58 -6.00 -2.04 -17.43
N GLU A 59 -7.23 -2.04 -16.90
CA GLU A 59 -8.45 -2.26 -17.67
C GLU A 59 -8.69 -1.15 -18.71
N ARG A 60 -8.60 0.11 -18.29
CA ARG A 60 -8.87 1.27 -19.17
C ARG A 60 -7.85 1.46 -20.28
N THR A 61 -6.61 1.06 -20.03
CA THR A 61 -5.51 1.12 -21.01
C THR A 61 -5.44 -0.11 -21.89
N GLY A 62 -6.26 -1.14 -21.63
CA GLY A 62 -6.23 -2.41 -22.34
C GLY A 62 -5.07 -3.33 -21.95
N LEU A 63 -4.20 -2.90 -21.03
CA LEU A 63 -3.10 -3.72 -20.50
C LEU A 63 -3.61 -5.02 -19.86
N SER A 64 -4.82 -5.00 -19.29
CA SER A 64 -5.44 -6.20 -18.70
C SER A 64 -5.76 -7.30 -19.72
N GLN A 65 -5.79 -6.98 -21.02
CA GLN A 65 -6.11 -7.92 -22.11
C GLN A 65 -4.86 -8.48 -22.79
N LEU A 66 -3.67 -7.96 -22.47
CA LEU A 66 -2.43 -8.41 -23.08
C LEU A 66 -2.04 -9.80 -22.57
N SER A 67 -1.80 -10.72 -23.50
CA SER A 67 -1.21 -12.01 -23.16
C SER A 67 0.30 -11.86 -22.93
N LEU A 68 0.88 -12.84 -22.24
CA LEU A 68 2.35 -12.91 -22.11
C LEU A 68 3.05 -13.00 -23.47
N ASP A 69 2.42 -13.63 -24.46
CA ASP A 69 2.96 -13.76 -25.81
C ASP A 69 3.00 -12.40 -26.52
N ASP A 70 1.95 -11.58 -26.39
CA ASP A 70 1.90 -10.22 -26.95
C ASP A 70 2.99 -9.33 -26.35
N ILE A 71 3.17 -9.42 -25.02
CA ILE A 71 4.20 -8.67 -24.29
C ILE A 71 5.61 -9.12 -24.74
N ASN A 72 5.84 -10.42 -24.86
CA ASN A 72 7.12 -10.96 -25.29
C ASN A 72 7.45 -10.59 -26.74
N ALA A 73 6.45 -10.60 -27.63
CA ALA A 73 6.60 -10.18 -29.02
C ALA A 73 7.04 -8.71 -29.11
N GLU A 74 6.43 -7.81 -28.32
CA GLU A 74 6.80 -6.39 -28.27
C GLU A 74 8.24 -6.21 -27.77
N ILE A 75 8.61 -6.84 -26.66
CA ILE A 75 9.97 -6.74 -26.08
C ILE A 75 11.02 -7.23 -27.08
N ASN A 76 10.78 -8.37 -27.74
CA ASN A 76 11.71 -8.95 -28.69
C ASN A 76 11.84 -8.07 -29.94
N ALA A 77 10.74 -7.49 -30.44
CA ALA A 77 10.78 -6.56 -31.56
C ALA A 77 11.66 -5.33 -31.24
N VAL A 78 11.49 -4.74 -30.04
CA VAL A 78 12.30 -3.58 -29.59
C VAL A 78 13.77 -3.95 -29.42
N ARG A 79 14.07 -5.14 -28.86
CA ARG A 79 15.46 -5.61 -28.69
C ARG A 79 16.14 -5.87 -30.02
N ASN A 80 15.46 -6.56 -30.94
CA ASN A 80 16.00 -6.88 -32.27
C ASN A 80 16.24 -5.61 -33.10
N ALA A 81 15.37 -4.60 -32.98
CA ALA A 81 15.58 -3.30 -33.60
C ALA A 81 16.82 -2.57 -33.05
N LYS A 82 17.13 -2.73 -31.76
CA LYS A 82 18.34 -2.13 -31.14
C LYS A 82 19.63 -2.89 -31.45
N SER A 83 19.59 -4.20 -31.68
CA SER A 83 20.76 -5.00 -32.03
C SER A 83 21.12 -4.97 -33.52
N SER A 84 20.23 -4.44 -34.36
CA SER A 84 20.44 -4.33 -35.81
C SER A 84 21.07 -2.99 -36.23
N HIS A 85 21.60 -2.21 -35.28
CA HIS A 85 22.28 -0.94 -35.51
C HIS A 85 23.74 -1.00 -35.06
#